data_AF-A0AAP0KRV9-F1
#
_entry.id   AF-A0AAP0KRV9-F1
#
_cell.length_a   1.000
_cell.length_b   1.000
_cell.length_c   1.000
_cell.angle_alpha   90.00
_cell.angle_beta   90.00
_cell.angle_gamma   90.00
#
_symmetry.space_group_name_H-M   'P 1'
#
loop_
_entity.id
_entity.type
_entity.pdbx_description
1 polymer ?
#
loop_
_entity_poly.entity_id
_entity_poly.type
_entity_poly.pdbx_seq_one_letter_code
_entity_poly.pdbx_strand_id
1 'polypeptide(L)'
;MSSGGAYGFDTPGSNPSVVHVSHEVNRPPEPEPELEESHPHHHRPHFPSFFGHHETTQDLGSYLEKKPTVRVYTKAETNYSLAIRDGKQWIKDEKYSTRVKDEEGFPSFALVNKGTAQAMKHSIGATHPVQLIPYNPDTLDESILWAESRDLGDGYRTIRMVNNIRLNLDAFNGDKEHGGVHEGTYLVLWEWAKGANQRWKIRIYYWSGSPEAEALAGGAGE
;
A
#
# COMPACT_ATOMS: atom_id res chain seq x y z
N MET A 1 47.38 5.51 19.46
CA MET A 1 46.63 6.57 20.17
C MET A 1 45.77 7.24 19.11
N SER A 2 44.51 6.80 18.95
CA SER A 2 43.29 7.46 19.48
C SER A 2 43.05 8.83 18.85
N SER A 3 41.88 9.29 18.41
CA SER A 3 40.50 8.75 18.28
C SER A 3 39.59 9.93 17.88
N GLY A 4 38.49 9.67 17.15
CA GLY A 4 37.26 10.50 17.09
C GLY A 4 37.25 11.62 16.02
N GLY A 5 36.14 11.94 15.34
CA GLY A 5 34.76 11.44 15.35
C GLY A 5 33.80 12.52 14.80
N ALA A 6 33.02 12.17 13.76
CA ALA A 6 31.68 12.68 13.29
C ALA A 6 31.51 14.22 13.06
N TYR A 7 30.54 14.83 12.36
CA TYR A 7 29.12 14.66 11.92
C TYR A 7 28.96 15.71 10.77
N GLY A 8 28.21 15.60 9.66
CA GLY A 8 26.76 15.37 9.47
C GLY A 8 26.17 16.49 8.57
N PHE A 9 25.29 16.14 7.62
CA PHE A 9 24.04 16.80 7.20
C PHE A 9 23.73 16.62 5.70
N ASP A 10 22.99 15.54 5.42
CA ASP A 10 22.11 15.40 4.25
C ASP A 10 20.77 16.12 4.54
N THR A 11 20.18 16.73 3.51
CA THR A 11 18.76 17.13 3.50
C THR A 11 18.00 16.38 2.40
N PRO A 12 16.71 16.06 2.63
CA PRO A 12 16.10 14.87 2.05
C PRO A 12 15.35 15.15 0.75
N GLY A 13 15.49 14.19 -0.18
CA GLY A 13 14.58 14.02 -1.31
C GLY A 13 13.17 13.70 -0.82
N SER A 14 12.19 14.35 -1.44
CA SER A 14 10.76 14.17 -1.21
C SER A 14 10.32 12.73 -1.55
N ASN A 15 9.91 11.97 -0.54
CA ASN A 15 9.29 10.66 -0.71
C ASN A 15 7.85 10.80 -1.22
N PRO A 16 7.40 9.97 -2.18
CA PRO A 16 6.00 9.92 -2.57
C PRO A 16 5.16 9.36 -1.41
N SER A 17 4.28 10.19 -0.87
CA SER A 17 3.37 9.85 0.22
C SER A 17 2.13 9.11 -0.30
N VAL A 18 1.74 8.06 0.42
CA VAL A 18 0.50 7.30 0.23
C VAL A 18 -0.68 8.11 0.80
N VAL A 19 -1.75 8.32 0.02
CA VAL A 19 -2.91 9.14 0.39
C VAL A 19 -4.20 8.37 0.13
N HIS A 20 -5.12 8.40 1.09
CA HIS A 20 -6.46 7.79 1.02
C HIS A 20 -7.46 8.73 0.34
N VAL A 21 -8.25 8.27 -0.63
CA VAL A 21 -9.21 9.12 -1.39
C VAL A 21 -10.66 8.68 -1.16
N SER A 22 -11.57 9.64 -0.91
CA SER A 22 -13.03 9.45 -0.85
C SER A 22 -13.69 9.31 -2.24
N HIS A 23 -14.91 8.76 -2.35
CA HIS A 23 -15.63 8.58 -3.63
C HIS A 23 -16.79 9.58 -3.73
N GLU A 24 -16.75 10.51 -4.69
CA GLU A 24 -17.92 11.32 -5.10
C GLU A 24 -18.07 11.42 -6.63
N VAL A 25 -19.32 11.61 -7.03
CA VAL A 25 -19.92 11.48 -8.37
C VAL A 25 -19.75 12.76 -9.21
N ASN A 26 -19.53 12.55 -10.52
CA ASN A 26 -19.41 13.54 -11.60
C ASN A 26 -20.28 14.81 -11.47
N ARG A 27 -19.62 15.97 -11.67
CA ARG A 27 -20.23 17.18 -12.26
C ARG A 27 -19.22 17.83 -13.25
N PRO A 28 -19.63 18.25 -14.46
CA PRO A 28 -18.70 18.82 -15.45
C PRO A 28 -18.33 20.29 -15.16
N PRO A 29 -17.22 20.81 -15.75
CA PRO A 29 -16.65 22.12 -15.42
C PRO A 29 -17.21 23.26 -16.31
N GLU A 30 -17.19 24.50 -15.78
CA GLU A 30 -17.36 25.75 -16.53
C GLU A 30 -16.09 26.64 -16.36
N PRO A 31 -15.78 27.53 -17.33
CA PRO A 31 -14.41 27.95 -17.66
C PRO A 31 -13.88 29.19 -16.92
N GLU A 32 -12.54 29.29 -16.92
CA GLU A 32 -11.70 30.40 -16.41
C GLU A 32 -11.85 31.72 -17.20
N PRO A 33 -11.20 32.78 -16.70
CA PRO A 33 -10.37 33.60 -17.59
C PRO A 33 -8.90 33.74 -17.14
N GLU A 34 -8.06 33.79 -18.17
CA GLU A 34 -6.60 33.90 -18.27
C GLU A 34 -5.98 35.18 -17.66
N LEU A 35 -4.65 35.16 -17.42
CA LEU A 35 -3.69 36.19 -17.87
C LEU A 35 -2.22 35.84 -17.49
N GLU A 36 -1.38 35.68 -18.54
CA GLU A 36 0.02 36.11 -18.78
C GLU A 36 1.04 36.27 -17.61
N GLU A 37 2.35 35.98 -17.70
CA GLU A 37 3.32 36.21 -18.79
C GLU A 37 4.74 35.63 -18.48
N SER A 38 5.51 35.38 -19.55
CA SER A 38 6.99 35.46 -19.69
C SER A 38 7.95 34.29 -19.34
N HIS A 39 8.73 33.87 -20.34
CA HIS A 39 9.92 32.97 -20.31
C HIS A 39 11.22 33.79 -20.12
N PRO A 40 12.40 33.21 -19.76
CA PRO A 40 13.36 32.79 -20.81
C PRO A 40 14.33 31.61 -20.47
N HIS A 41 14.50 30.73 -21.47
CA HIS A 41 15.76 30.15 -22.02
C HIS A 41 16.90 29.50 -21.16
N HIS A 42 17.30 28.30 -21.66
CA HIS A 42 18.66 27.72 -21.77
C HIS A 42 19.23 26.84 -20.64
N HIS A 43 19.21 25.50 -20.83
CA HIS A 43 20.38 24.61 -21.02
C HIS A 43 20.00 23.13 -20.80
N ARG A 44 20.31 22.31 -21.81
CA ARG A 44 20.13 20.86 -21.84
C ARG A 44 21.38 20.16 -21.30
N PRO A 45 21.27 19.27 -20.32
CA PRO A 45 22.15 18.12 -20.23
C PRO A 45 21.39 16.89 -20.73
N HIS A 46 21.97 16.24 -21.74
CA HIS A 46 21.58 14.90 -22.16
C HIS A 46 21.75 13.94 -20.98
N PHE A 47 20.66 13.32 -20.53
CA PHE A 47 20.74 12.11 -19.72
C PHE A 47 20.99 10.90 -20.63
N PRO A 48 21.88 9.96 -20.25
CA PRO A 48 22.09 8.76 -21.04
C PRO A 48 20.78 7.97 -21.07
N SER A 49 20.31 7.69 -22.29
CA SER A 49 19.20 6.78 -22.50
C SER A 49 19.62 5.40 -22.00
N PHE A 50 19.07 4.97 -20.87
CA PHE A 50 19.00 3.57 -20.49
C PHE A 50 17.94 2.89 -21.38
N PHE A 51 18.27 2.68 -22.66
CA PHE A 51 17.53 1.75 -23.49
C PHE A 51 17.95 0.34 -23.06
N GLY A 52 17.09 -0.31 -22.27
CA GLY A 52 17.36 -1.68 -21.83
C GLY A 52 16.32 -2.35 -20.94
N HIS A 53 15.02 -2.03 -21.03
CA HIS A 53 13.98 -2.83 -20.35
C HIS A 53 12.65 -2.75 -21.11
N HIS A 54 12.47 -3.57 -22.14
CA HIS A 54 11.16 -3.73 -22.79
C HIS A 54 10.55 -5.14 -22.56
N GLU A 55 11.30 -6.10 -22.02
CA GLU A 55 10.78 -7.47 -21.83
C GLU A 55 10.22 -7.73 -20.42
N THR A 56 10.78 -7.14 -19.36
CA THR A 56 10.40 -7.45 -17.96
C THR A 56 9.06 -6.84 -17.53
N THR A 57 8.70 -5.67 -18.04
CA THR A 57 7.48 -4.95 -17.65
C THR A 57 6.20 -5.60 -18.20
N GLN A 58 6.25 -6.20 -19.39
CA GLN A 58 5.11 -6.91 -19.98
C GLN A 58 4.76 -8.19 -19.20
N ASP A 59 5.78 -8.93 -18.74
CA ASP A 59 5.56 -10.15 -17.96
C ASP A 59 4.94 -9.84 -16.60
N LEU A 60 5.46 -8.82 -15.90
CA LEU A 60 4.90 -8.37 -14.61
C LEU A 60 3.45 -7.88 -14.74
N GLY A 61 3.14 -7.09 -15.78
CA GLY A 61 1.78 -6.65 -16.06
C GLY A 61 0.84 -7.83 -16.23
N SER A 62 1.19 -8.78 -17.10
CA SER A 62 0.39 -9.98 -17.35
C SER A 62 0.25 -10.88 -16.11
N TYR A 63 1.27 -10.93 -15.27
CA TYR A 63 1.29 -11.69 -14.03
C TYR A 63 0.32 -11.12 -12.99
N LEU A 64 0.33 -9.79 -12.83
CA LEU A 64 -0.55 -9.08 -11.90
C LEU A 64 -2.00 -9.03 -12.42
N GLU A 65 -2.22 -8.94 -13.73
CA GLU A 65 -3.55 -8.94 -14.34
C GLU A 65 -4.34 -10.23 -14.07
N LYS A 66 -3.66 -11.37 -13.98
CA LYS A 66 -4.27 -12.68 -13.68
C LYS A 66 -4.67 -12.85 -12.22
N LYS A 67 -4.27 -11.93 -11.33
CA LYS A 67 -4.54 -12.02 -9.90
C LYS A 67 -5.80 -11.25 -9.53
N PRO A 68 -6.58 -11.74 -8.54
CA PRO A 68 -7.74 -11.03 -8.05
C PRO A 68 -7.32 -9.71 -7.42
N THR A 69 -8.05 -8.65 -7.76
CA THR A 69 -7.93 -7.37 -7.07
C THR A 69 -8.55 -7.48 -5.68
N VAL A 70 -7.95 -6.86 -4.68
CA VAL A 70 -8.45 -6.79 -3.32
C VAL A 70 -8.62 -5.34 -2.88
N ARG A 71 -9.57 -5.16 -1.95
CA ARG A 71 -9.75 -3.96 -1.14
C ARG A 71 -9.25 -4.25 0.26
N VAL A 72 -8.42 -3.35 0.78
CA VAL A 72 -7.91 -3.42 2.15
C VAL A 72 -8.49 -2.26 2.94
N TYR A 73 -9.08 -2.53 4.10
CA TYR A 73 -9.67 -1.50 4.97
C TYR A 73 -9.54 -1.89 6.44
N THR A 74 -9.58 -0.89 7.31
CA THR A 74 -9.41 -1.06 8.76
C THR A 74 -10.76 -1.07 9.49
N LYS A 75 -10.83 -1.69 10.67
CA LYS A 75 -12.04 -1.75 11.50
C LYS A 75 -12.41 -0.37 12.05
N ALA A 76 -11.44 0.55 12.15
CA ALA A 76 -11.68 1.91 12.63
C ALA A 76 -12.64 2.70 11.73
N GLU A 77 -12.56 2.53 10.42
CA GLU A 77 -13.48 3.14 9.46
C GLU A 77 -13.52 2.32 8.16
N THR A 78 -14.67 1.71 7.87
CA THR A 78 -14.81 0.76 6.76
C THR A 78 -15.12 1.43 5.42
N ASN A 79 -15.43 2.73 5.41
CA ASN A 79 -15.67 3.49 4.18
C ASN A 79 -14.36 3.89 3.49
N TYR A 80 -13.27 3.98 4.26
CA TYR A 80 -11.93 4.25 3.74
C TYR A 80 -11.25 2.95 3.28
N SER A 81 -10.50 3.02 2.18
CA SER A 81 -9.75 1.88 1.63
C SER A 81 -8.31 2.27 1.42
N LEU A 82 -7.38 1.39 1.79
CA LEU A 82 -5.96 1.57 1.51
C LEU A 82 -5.77 1.99 0.06
N ALA A 83 -5.11 3.11 -0.15
CA ALA A 83 -4.87 3.67 -1.46
C ALA A 83 -3.53 4.39 -1.48
N ILE A 84 -2.90 4.41 -2.65
CA ILE A 84 -1.80 5.31 -2.97
C ILE A 84 -2.36 6.42 -3.87
N ARG A 85 -1.57 7.47 -4.14
CA ARG A 85 -2.00 8.59 -5.02
C ARG A 85 -2.59 8.10 -6.36
N ASP A 86 -2.04 7.03 -6.90
CA ASP A 86 -2.41 6.47 -8.20
C ASP A 86 -3.41 5.30 -8.14
N GLY A 87 -4.11 5.10 -7.01
CA GLY A 87 -5.27 4.21 -6.94
C GLY A 87 -5.40 3.35 -5.68
N LYS A 88 -6.59 2.76 -5.53
CA LYS A 88 -7.03 1.95 -4.37
C LYS A 88 -7.07 0.44 -4.62
N GLN A 89 -6.60 0.00 -5.79
CA GLN A 89 -6.64 -1.41 -6.20
C GLN A 89 -5.35 -2.10 -5.81
N TRP A 90 -5.47 -3.17 -5.03
CA TRP A 90 -4.34 -3.95 -4.56
C TRP A 90 -4.45 -5.39 -5.04
N ILE A 91 -3.33 -6.09 -5.00
CA ILE A 91 -3.21 -7.52 -5.23
C ILE A 91 -2.56 -8.09 -3.97
N LYS A 92 -3.17 -9.12 -3.40
CA LYS A 92 -2.55 -9.95 -2.37
C LYS A 92 -1.80 -11.07 -3.08
N ASP A 93 -0.48 -10.96 -3.18
CA ASP A 93 0.35 -11.97 -3.84
C ASP A 93 0.93 -12.98 -2.84
N GLU A 94 0.48 -14.22 -2.94
CA GLU A 94 0.86 -15.32 -2.05
C GLU A 94 1.95 -16.22 -2.65
N LYS A 95 2.72 -15.77 -3.66
CA LYS A 95 3.78 -16.55 -4.34
C LYS A 95 4.74 -17.28 -3.38
N TYR A 96 5.08 -16.65 -2.25
CA TYR A 96 6.02 -17.19 -1.26
C TYR A 96 5.37 -17.77 0.01
N SER A 97 4.03 -17.82 0.07
CA SER A 97 3.24 -18.22 1.25
C SER A 97 3.57 -19.62 1.82
N THR A 98 3.96 -20.56 0.96
CA THR A 98 4.31 -21.94 1.36
C THR A 98 5.74 -22.05 1.88
N ARG A 99 6.62 -21.09 1.53
CA ARG A 99 8.05 -21.10 1.83
C ARG A 99 8.40 -20.19 3.01
N VAL A 100 7.72 -19.05 3.12
CA VAL A 100 7.95 -18.05 4.16
C VAL A 100 6.68 -17.87 4.97
N LYS A 101 6.84 -18.03 6.28
CA LYS A 101 5.81 -17.88 7.29
C LYS A 101 6.33 -16.97 8.39
N ASP A 102 5.43 -16.33 9.11
CA ASP A 102 5.81 -15.59 10.30
C ASP A 102 6.19 -16.50 11.48
N GLU A 103 6.63 -15.92 12.59
CA GLU A 103 7.05 -16.63 13.81
C GLU A 103 5.96 -17.56 14.37
N GLU A 104 4.68 -17.25 14.15
CA GLU A 104 3.55 -18.09 14.57
C GLU A 104 3.12 -19.10 13.50
N GLY A 105 3.79 -19.12 12.35
CA GLY A 105 3.54 -20.07 11.26
C GLY A 105 2.47 -19.62 10.25
N PHE A 106 2.02 -18.36 10.29
CA PHE A 106 1.07 -17.84 9.30
C PHE A 106 1.75 -17.55 7.97
N PRO A 107 1.11 -17.88 6.83
CA PRO A 107 1.68 -17.72 5.50
C PRO A 107 1.93 -16.25 5.15
N SER A 108 3.02 -16.01 4.45
CA SER A 108 3.36 -14.69 3.93
C SER A 108 2.58 -14.31 2.66
N PHE A 109 2.48 -13.00 2.42
CA PHE A 109 2.03 -12.41 1.16
C PHE A 109 2.72 -11.05 0.92
N ALA A 110 2.83 -10.64 -0.34
CA ALA A 110 3.13 -9.25 -0.70
C ALA A 110 1.82 -8.51 -1.00
N LEU A 111 1.72 -7.25 -0.59
CA LEU A 111 0.60 -6.38 -0.95
C LEU A 111 1.05 -5.40 -2.03
N VAL A 112 0.60 -5.63 -3.27
CA VAL A 112 1.08 -4.94 -4.46
C VAL A 112 -0.01 -4.04 -5.02
N ASN A 113 0.27 -2.76 -5.23
CA ASN A 113 -0.66 -1.87 -5.89
C ASN A 113 -0.75 -2.24 -7.38
N LYS A 114 -1.97 -2.44 -7.87
CA LYS A 114 -2.21 -2.95 -9.22
C LYS A 114 -1.80 -1.96 -10.31
N GLY A 115 -2.03 -0.66 -10.10
CA GLY A 115 -1.78 0.37 -11.11
C GLY A 115 -0.30 0.74 -11.25
N THR A 116 0.43 0.72 -10.13
CA THR A 116 1.85 1.15 -10.10
C THR A 116 2.84 0.00 -10.05
N ALA A 117 2.37 -1.24 -9.86
CA ALA A 117 3.21 -2.41 -9.62
C ALA A 117 4.23 -2.21 -8.48
N GLN A 118 3.88 -1.41 -7.47
CA GLN A 118 4.71 -1.22 -6.28
C GLN A 118 4.18 -2.07 -5.11
N ALA A 119 5.09 -2.71 -4.38
CA ALA A 119 4.78 -3.46 -3.17
C ALA A 119 4.94 -2.60 -1.92
N MET A 120 4.07 -2.82 -0.93
CA MET A 120 4.22 -2.23 0.40
C MET A 120 5.41 -2.86 1.12
N LYS A 121 6.37 -2.03 1.49
CA LYS A 121 7.57 -2.40 2.22
C LYS A 121 7.47 -2.00 3.69
N HIS A 122 8.03 -2.84 4.56
CA HIS A 122 8.28 -2.55 5.97
C HIS A 122 8.98 -1.19 6.11
N SER A 123 8.66 -0.45 7.17
CA SER A 123 9.43 0.74 7.53
C SER A 123 10.63 0.36 8.40
N ILE A 124 11.56 1.32 8.56
CA ILE A 124 12.81 1.11 9.30
C ILE A 124 12.63 0.94 10.81
N GLY A 125 11.40 1.09 11.32
CA GLY A 125 11.08 0.93 12.73
C GLY A 125 9.68 1.41 13.06
N ALA A 126 9.30 1.27 14.34
CA ALA A 126 8.02 1.77 14.82
C ALA A 126 7.84 3.26 14.47
N THR A 127 6.58 3.68 14.29
CA THR A 127 6.16 5.07 14.03
C THR A 127 6.53 5.61 12.64
N HIS A 128 7.42 4.95 11.90
CA HIS A 128 7.83 5.38 10.57
C HIS A 128 6.81 4.91 9.52
N PRO A 129 6.46 5.76 8.55
CA PRO A 129 5.58 5.38 7.46
C PRO A 129 6.11 4.18 6.67
N VAL A 130 5.22 3.27 6.30
CA VAL A 130 5.54 2.20 5.34
C VAL A 130 5.94 2.79 3.99
N GLN A 131 6.77 2.06 3.26
CA GLN A 131 7.31 2.51 1.98
C GLN A 131 6.69 1.75 0.82
N LEU A 132 6.91 2.25 -0.40
CA LEU A 132 6.58 1.57 -1.64
C LEU A 132 7.86 1.34 -2.44
N ILE A 133 8.05 0.13 -2.93
CA ILE A 133 9.16 -0.21 -3.85
C ILE A 133 8.62 -0.94 -5.08
N PRO A 134 9.31 -0.87 -6.23
CA PRO A 134 8.95 -1.68 -7.40
C PRO A 134 8.86 -3.16 -7.04
N TYR A 135 7.76 -3.81 -7.43
CA TYR A 135 7.55 -5.22 -7.15
C TYR A 135 8.30 -6.08 -8.17
N ASN A 136 9.09 -7.05 -7.69
CA ASN A 136 9.70 -8.08 -8.52
C ASN A 136 9.29 -9.45 -7.98
N PRO A 137 8.39 -10.19 -8.66
CA PRO A 137 7.91 -11.47 -8.18
C PRO A 137 8.99 -12.54 -8.18
N ASP A 138 10.09 -12.40 -8.91
CA ASP A 138 11.16 -13.41 -9.01
C ASP A 138 12.26 -13.25 -7.97
N THR A 139 12.20 -12.17 -7.19
CA THR A 139 13.07 -11.97 -6.03
C THR A 139 12.31 -12.26 -4.75
N LEU A 140 12.88 -13.11 -3.89
CA LEU A 140 12.39 -13.27 -2.53
C LEU A 140 12.93 -12.11 -1.69
N ASP A 141 12.12 -11.06 -1.51
CA ASP A 141 12.42 -9.93 -0.65
C ASP A 141 11.50 -9.98 0.59
N GLU A 142 12.05 -10.38 1.74
CA GLU A 142 11.28 -10.45 2.99
C GLU A 142 10.79 -9.09 3.49
N SER A 143 11.42 -7.98 3.06
CA SER A 143 11.04 -6.64 3.51
C SER A 143 9.70 -6.16 2.95
N ILE A 144 9.13 -6.86 1.97
CA ILE A 144 7.78 -6.62 1.44
C ILE A 144 6.78 -7.71 1.80
N LEU A 145 7.21 -8.71 2.59
CA LEU A 145 6.35 -9.82 2.98
C LEU A 145 5.67 -9.54 4.31
N TRP A 146 4.36 -9.70 4.30
CA TRP A 146 3.45 -9.50 5.42
C TRP A 146 2.75 -10.81 5.75
N ALA A 147 2.22 -10.93 6.95
CA ALA A 147 1.37 -12.03 7.36
C ALA A 147 0.07 -11.50 7.99
N GLU A 148 -1.02 -12.22 7.79
CA GLU A 148 -2.28 -11.98 8.50
C GLU A 148 -2.26 -12.82 9.79
N SER A 149 -2.58 -12.22 10.93
CA SER A 149 -2.72 -12.97 12.19
C SER A 149 -3.90 -13.94 12.15
N ARG A 150 -4.10 -14.70 13.23
CA ARG A 150 -5.42 -15.29 13.51
C ARG A 150 -6.54 -14.25 13.46
N ASP A 151 -7.76 -14.71 13.22
CA ASP A 151 -8.96 -13.88 13.30
C ASP A 151 -9.13 -13.31 14.73
N LEU A 152 -9.35 -12.01 14.82
CA LEU A 152 -9.57 -11.24 16.05
C LEU A 152 -11.04 -10.89 16.28
N GLY A 153 -11.95 -11.43 15.46
CA GLY A 153 -13.38 -11.20 15.48
C GLY A 153 -13.90 -10.59 14.18
N ASP A 154 -15.06 -11.06 13.73
CA ASP A 154 -15.76 -10.63 12.50
C ASP A 154 -14.93 -10.74 11.21
N GLY A 155 -13.88 -11.57 11.18
CA GLY A 155 -12.98 -11.68 10.04
C GLY A 155 -11.91 -10.58 9.97
N TYR A 156 -11.69 -9.82 11.04
CA TYR A 156 -10.60 -8.85 11.13
C TYR A 156 -9.32 -9.49 11.67
N ARG A 157 -8.18 -9.18 11.07
CA ARG A 157 -6.85 -9.69 11.44
C ARG A 157 -5.88 -8.53 11.59
N THR A 158 -4.76 -8.71 12.28
CA THR A 158 -3.64 -7.78 12.06
C THR A 158 -2.95 -8.14 10.76
N ILE A 159 -2.36 -7.13 10.11
CA ILE A 159 -1.35 -7.33 9.07
C ILE A 159 -0.03 -6.98 9.73
N ARG A 160 0.92 -7.90 9.76
CA ARG A 160 2.19 -7.74 10.49
C ARG A 160 3.38 -8.13 9.63
N MET A 161 4.56 -7.63 9.97
CA MET A 161 5.77 -8.00 9.25
C MET A 161 6.03 -9.49 9.41
N VAL A 162 6.40 -10.17 8.32
CA VAL A 162 6.66 -11.61 8.38
C VAL A 162 7.87 -11.95 9.26
N ASN A 163 8.87 -11.07 9.29
CA ASN A 163 10.13 -11.26 10.01
C ASN A 163 10.13 -10.66 11.44
N ASN A 164 9.06 -9.93 11.82
CA ASN A 164 8.95 -9.32 13.13
C ASN A 164 7.48 -9.09 13.50
N ILE A 165 6.88 -10.09 14.15
CA ILE A 165 5.46 -10.07 14.51
C ILE A 165 5.09 -9.08 15.63
N ARG A 166 6.08 -8.44 16.28
CA ARG A 166 5.83 -7.45 17.33
C ARG A 166 5.26 -6.14 16.79
N LEU A 167 5.40 -5.90 15.48
CA LEU A 167 4.98 -4.68 14.82
C LEU A 167 3.91 -4.99 13.76
N ASN A 168 2.79 -4.28 13.87
CA ASN A 168 1.62 -4.40 13.01
C ASN A 168 1.49 -3.16 12.14
N LEU A 169 0.84 -3.32 10.99
CA LEU A 169 0.34 -2.23 10.18
C LEU A 169 -0.72 -1.46 10.97
N ASP A 170 -0.52 -0.16 11.08
CA ASP A 170 -1.33 0.73 11.90
C ASP A 170 -1.75 1.95 11.06
N ALA A 171 -3.05 2.27 11.05
CA ALA A 171 -3.50 3.56 10.57
C ALA A 171 -3.21 4.61 11.65
N PHE A 172 -2.18 5.43 11.42
CA PHE A 172 -1.57 6.28 12.44
C PHE A 172 -2.57 7.29 12.99
N ASN A 173 -2.76 7.31 14.31
CA ASN A 173 -3.78 8.12 15.00
C ASN A 173 -5.21 7.92 14.45
N GLY A 174 -5.45 6.80 13.77
CA GLY A 174 -6.73 6.48 13.16
C GLY A 174 -7.80 5.99 14.14
N ASP A 175 -7.49 5.92 15.43
CA ASP A 175 -8.47 5.64 16.47
C ASP A 175 -9.30 6.90 16.79
N LYS A 176 -10.46 6.69 17.43
CA LYS A 176 -11.43 7.76 17.68
C LYS A 176 -10.91 8.85 18.62
N GLU A 177 -9.93 8.55 19.47
CA GLU A 177 -9.41 9.49 20.46
C GLU A 177 -8.45 10.50 19.81
N HIS A 178 -7.86 10.17 18.65
CA HIS A 178 -6.85 10.97 17.98
C HIS A 178 -7.28 11.54 16.61
N GLY A 179 -8.57 11.46 16.27
CA GLY A 179 -9.17 12.06 15.08
C GLY A 179 -9.84 11.07 14.13
N GLY A 180 -9.64 9.78 14.33
CA GLY A 180 -10.18 8.74 13.49
C GLY A 180 -9.43 8.61 12.16
N VAL A 181 -9.79 7.60 11.38
CA VAL A 181 -9.27 7.46 10.01
C VAL A 181 -9.94 8.50 9.12
N HIS A 182 -9.12 9.20 8.33
CA HIS A 182 -9.56 10.17 7.35
C HIS A 182 -8.67 10.11 6.09
N GLU A 183 -9.04 10.89 5.08
CA GLU A 183 -8.19 11.12 3.91
C GLU A 183 -6.82 11.67 4.33
N GLY A 184 -5.75 11.04 3.86
CA GLY A 184 -4.37 11.36 4.24
C GLY A 184 -3.85 10.71 5.52
N THR A 185 -4.64 9.88 6.23
CA THR A 185 -4.10 9.05 7.32
C THR A 185 -2.99 8.12 6.79
N TYR A 186 -1.77 8.31 7.27
CA TYR A 186 -0.61 7.51 6.88
C TYR A 186 -0.59 6.16 7.60
N LEU A 187 0.01 5.16 6.96
CA LEU A 187 0.23 3.85 7.57
C LEU A 187 1.63 3.75 8.15
N VAL A 188 1.74 3.28 9.38
CA VAL A 188 2.99 3.08 10.11
C VAL A 188 3.08 1.66 10.63
N LEU A 189 4.23 1.35 11.23
CA LEU A 189 4.40 0.16 12.07
C LEU A 189 4.21 0.55 13.54
N TRP A 190 3.42 -0.23 14.28
CA TRP A 190 3.23 -0.03 15.72
C TRP A 190 3.10 -1.33 16.49
N GLU A 191 3.45 -1.30 17.77
CA GLU A 191 3.23 -2.42 18.68
C GLU A 191 1.73 -2.74 18.81
N TRP A 192 1.38 -3.96 19.19
CA TRP A 192 -0.03 -4.34 19.30
C TRP A 192 -0.74 -3.59 20.44
N ALA A 193 -1.50 -2.56 20.06
CA ALA A 193 -2.29 -1.71 20.95
C ALA A 193 -3.76 -2.16 21.05
N LYS A 194 -4.14 -3.23 20.33
CA LYS A 194 -5.50 -3.78 20.27
C LYS A 194 -6.56 -2.84 19.67
N GLY A 195 -6.13 -1.71 19.12
CA GLY A 195 -6.98 -0.69 18.53
C GLY A 195 -7.68 -1.16 17.26
N ALA A 196 -8.80 -0.51 16.93
CA ALA A 196 -9.53 -0.81 15.70
C ALA A 196 -8.75 -0.40 14.44
N ASN A 197 -7.86 0.59 14.57
CA ASN A 197 -6.97 1.09 13.52
C ASN A 197 -5.87 0.10 13.11
N GLN A 198 -5.63 -0.95 13.92
CA GLN A 198 -4.67 -2.04 13.66
C GLN A 198 -5.34 -3.34 13.15
N ARG A 199 -6.65 -3.31 12.96
CA ARG A 199 -7.45 -4.49 12.58
C ARG A 199 -7.94 -4.32 11.16
N TRP A 200 -7.50 -5.20 10.27
CA TRP A 200 -7.66 -5.07 8.84
C TRP A 200 -8.52 -6.19 8.26
N LYS A 201 -9.15 -5.90 7.12
CA LYS A 201 -9.76 -6.87 6.23
C LYS A 201 -9.19 -6.69 4.84
N ILE A 202 -8.74 -7.80 4.27
CA ILE A 202 -8.43 -7.93 2.85
C ILE A 202 -9.59 -8.69 2.22
N ARG A 203 -10.35 -8.05 1.33
CA ARG A 203 -11.45 -8.71 0.61
C ARG A 203 -11.24 -8.59 -0.88
N ILE A 204 -11.61 -9.63 -1.61
CA ILE A 204 -11.66 -9.55 -3.08
C ILE A 204 -12.58 -8.39 -3.47
N TYR A 205 -12.05 -7.51 -4.31
CA TYR A 205 -12.77 -6.39 -4.88
C TYR A 205 -13.39 -6.84 -6.19
N TYR A 206 -14.66 -7.19 -6.11
CA TYR A 206 -15.49 -7.46 -7.26
C TYR A 206 -15.96 -6.12 -7.83
N TRP A 207 -15.74 -5.86 -9.12
CA TRP A 207 -16.43 -4.75 -9.78
C TRP A 207 -17.93 -5.07 -9.86
N SER A 208 -18.77 -4.04 -9.87
CA SER A 208 -20.23 -4.15 -9.98
C SER A 208 -20.64 -4.69 -11.35
N GLY A 209 -20.43 -5.99 -11.55
CA GLY A 209 -20.60 -6.71 -12.82
C GLY A 209 -19.73 -7.97 -12.94
N SER A 210 -18.93 -8.35 -11.94
CA SER A 210 -18.33 -9.69 -11.92
C SER A 210 -19.37 -10.72 -11.47
N PRO A 211 -19.39 -11.94 -12.06
CA PRO A 211 -20.33 -13.01 -11.70
C PRO A 211 -20.40 -13.30 -10.18
N GLU A 212 -19.28 -13.15 -9.47
CA GLU A 212 -19.19 -13.38 -8.03
C GLU A 212 -19.81 -12.25 -7.19
N ALA A 213 -19.78 -10.99 -7.67
CA ALA A 213 -20.52 -9.89 -7.03
C ALA A 213 -22.04 -10.14 -7.12
N GLU A 214 -22.50 -10.63 -8.26
CA GLU A 214 -23.91 -10.95 -8.48
C GLU A 214 -24.34 -12.16 -7.65
N ALA A 215 -23.50 -13.18 -7.53
CA ALA A 215 -23.77 -14.34 -6.66
C ALA A 215 -23.85 -13.96 -5.17
N LEU A 216 -23.00 -13.05 -4.70
CA LEU A 216 -23.04 -12.54 -3.33
C LEU A 216 -24.26 -11.63 -3.07
N ALA A 217 -24.71 -10.88 -4.08
CA ALA A 217 -25.92 -10.05 -4.00
C ALA A 217 -27.20 -10.90 -4.07
N GLY A 218 -27.20 -11.98 -4.85
CA GLY A 218 -28.33 -12.90 -5.00
C GLY A 218 -28.54 -13.85 -3.82
N GLY A 219 -27.51 -14.11 -3.01
CA GLY A 219 -27.59 -15.00 -1.83
C GLY A 219 -28.13 -14.35 -0.55
N ALA A 220 -28.48 -13.06 -0.57
CA ALA A 220 -29.01 -12.34 0.60
C ALA A 220 -30.56 -12.35 0.67
N GLY A 221 -31.21 -13.18 -0.16
CA GLY A 221 -32.67 -13.29 -0.22
C GLY A 221 -33.13 -14.72 -0.42
N GLU A 222 -32.95 -15.57 0.59
CA GLU A 222 -33.78 -16.75 0.85
C GLU A 222 -34.00 -16.92 2.36
#